data_AF-A0A9X9LHX3-F1
#
_entry.id   AF-A0A9X9LHX3-F1
#
_cell.length_a   1.000
_cell.length_b   1.000
_cell.length_c   1.000
_cell.angle_alpha   90.00
_cell.angle_beta   90.00
_cell.angle_gamma   90.00
#
_symmetry.space_group_name_H-M   'P 1'
#
loop_
_entity.id
_entity.type
_entity.pdbx_description
1 polymer ?
#
loop_
_entity_poly.entity_id
_entity_poly.type
_entity_poly.pdbx_seq_one_letter_code
_entity_poly.pdbx_strand_id
1 'polypeptide(L)'
;MVVLTCPEEVESNTAKWEKDGVLIQGANKTQHVMPTFSEVEDSGSYTCYSDSSKKNSLYLKARVCKNCIEVTLMMVVAIIIADICFTLGLLLLVYYWSKKRKTNATAVMRTKGAGGRTRGKS
;
A
#
# COMPACT_ATOMS: atom_id res chain seq x y z
N MET A 1 13.91 9.33 -3.23
CA MET A 1 14.55 9.98 -2.09
C MET A 1 15.08 8.91 -1.15
N VAL A 2 16.34 9.01 -0.76
CA VAL A 2 17.00 8.18 0.25
C VAL A 2 17.60 9.12 1.29
N VAL A 3 17.53 8.75 2.57
CA VAL A 3 18.14 9.51 3.67
C VAL A 3 19.02 8.55 4.45
N LEU A 4 20.31 8.85 4.51
CA LEU A 4 21.24 8.16 5.38
C LEU A 4 21.39 8.95 6.67
N THR A 5 21.31 8.26 7.80
CA THR A 5 21.47 8.85 9.13
C THR A 5 22.67 8.22 9.82
N CYS A 6 23.58 9.06 10.27
CA CYS A 6 24.72 8.67 11.07
C CYS A 6 24.27 8.39 12.51
N PRO A 7 24.81 7.36 13.18
CA PRO A 7 24.47 7.04 14.56
C PRO A 7 24.70 8.21 15.54
N GLU A 8 23.98 8.19 16.66
CA GLU A 8 23.89 9.26 17.67
C GLU A 8 25.21 9.58 18.39
N GLU A 9 26.22 8.71 18.27
CA GLU A 9 27.58 8.94 18.82
C GLU A 9 28.34 10.09 18.14
N VAL A 10 27.77 10.70 17.11
CA VAL A 10 28.37 11.76 16.30
C VAL A 10 27.65 13.08 16.59
N GLU A 11 28.39 14.07 17.09
CA GLU A 11 27.84 15.40 17.37
C GLU A 11 27.17 16.00 16.12
N SER A 12 26.00 16.60 16.34
CA SER A 12 25.25 17.29 15.30
C SER A 12 26.07 18.47 14.76
N ASN A 13 26.58 18.34 13.53
CA ASN A 13 27.41 19.29 12.75
C ASN A 13 28.91 18.96 12.59
N THR A 14 29.41 17.84 13.13
CA THR A 14 30.81 17.40 12.90
C THR A 14 30.91 16.14 12.03
N ALA A 15 29.77 15.59 11.61
CA ALA A 15 29.70 14.39 10.79
C ALA A 15 30.38 14.62 9.44
N LYS A 16 31.34 13.76 9.08
CA LYS A 16 31.94 13.70 7.75
C LYS A 16 31.41 12.47 7.04
N TRP A 17 31.08 12.64 5.77
CA TRP A 17 30.61 11.57 4.91
C TRP A 17 31.62 11.28 3.80
N GLU A 18 31.88 10.00 3.57
CA GLU A 18 32.64 9.49 2.45
C GLU A 18 31.77 8.52 1.65
N LYS A 19 31.89 8.57 0.32
CA LYS A 19 31.36 7.58 -0.60
C LYS A 19 32.51 6.93 -1.35
N ASP A 20 32.64 5.63 -1.23
CA ASP A 20 33.71 4.83 -1.84
C ASP A 20 35.12 5.38 -1.54
N GLY A 21 35.29 5.92 -0.32
CA GLY A 21 36.53 6.54 0.17
C GLY A 21 36.73 8.01 -0.25
N VAL A 22 35.80 8.61 -0.99
CA VAL A 22 35.85 10.01 -1.41
C VAL A 22 34.95 10.87 -0.54
N LEU A 23 35.49 11.96 0.01
CA LEU A 23 34.75 12.88 0.88
C LEU A 23 33.61 13.59 0.10
N ILE A 24 32.40 13.56 0.65
CA ILE A 24 31.25 14.30 0.14
C ILE A 24 31.29 15.73 0.67
N GLN A 25 31.60 16.70 -0.19
CA GLN A 25 31.68 18.10 0.22
C GLN A 25 30.31 18.65 0.66
N GLY A 26 30.29 19.41 1.75
CA GLY A 26 29.08 20.03 2.29
C GLY A 26 28.17 19.11 3.12
N ALA A 27 28.49 17.81 3.20
CA ALA A 27 27.79 16.88 4.07
C ALA A 27 28.39 16.91 5.49
N ASN A 28 28.03 17.93 6.27
CA ASN A 28 28.47 18.11 7.66
C ASN A 28 27.41 17.74 8.71
N LYS A 29 26.21 17.38 8.25
CA LYS A 29 25.09 16.99 9.11
C LYS A 29 25.09 15.49 9.35
N THR A 30 24.48 15.08 10.46
CA THR A 30 24.23 13.67 10.78
C THR A 30 23.33 12.98 9.76
N GLN A 31 22.57 13.75 8.97
CA GLN A 31 21.78 13.23 7.86
C GLN A 31 22.38 13.64 6.51
N HIS A 32 22.52 12.66 5.63
CA HIS A 32 22.83 12.86 4.22
C HIS A 32 21.58 12.53 3.38
N VAL A 33 21.00 13.57 2.75
CA VAL A 33 19.74 13.46 2.00
C VAL A 33 20.05 13.41 0.50
N MET A 34 19.57 12.35 -0.15
CA MET A 34 19.68 12.14 -1.58
C MET A 34 18.28 12.25 -2.21
N PRO A 35 17.91 13.39 -2.81
CA PRO A 35 16.56 13.60 -3.33
C PRO A 35 16.23 12.62 -4.46
N THR A 36 17.19 12.45 -5.38
CA THR A 36 17.18 11.47 -6.46
C THR A 36 18.22 10.41 -6.14
N PHE A 37 17.87 9.14 -6.28
CA PHE A 37 18.78 8.02 -6.04
C PHE A 37 18.79 7.12 -7.27
N SER A 38 19.97 6.86 -7.82
CA SER A 38 20.23 5.95 -8.93
C SER A 38 20.91 4.69 -8.41
N GLU A 39 20.36 3.50 -8.67
CA GLU A 39 21.01 2.23 -8.27
C GLU A 39 22.43 2.14 -8.83
N VAL A 40 22.67 2.64 -10.04
CA VAL A 40 23.97 2.50 -10.71
C VAL A 40 24.98 3.52 -10.19
N GLU A 41 24.55 4.76 -10.00
CA GLU A 41 25.46 5.85 -9.65
C GLU A 41 25.63 6.00 -8.14
N ASP A 42 24.59 5.74 -7.37
CA ASP A 42 24.53 6.03 -5.93
C ASP A 42 24.71 4.81 -5.04
N SER A 43 24.71 3.60 -5.58
CA SER A 43 25.11 2.42 -4.81
C SER A 43 26.62 2.45 -4.55
N GLY A 44 27.02 2.14 -3.33
CA GLY A 44 28.42 2.22 -2.91
C GLY A 44 28.60 2.08 -1.41
N SER A 45 29.84 2.18 -0.96
CA SER A 45 30.19 2.18 0.46
C SER A 45 30.11 3.60 1.01
N TYR A 46 29.17 3.85 1.92
CA TYR A 46 29.04 5.10 2.63
C TYR A 46 29.67 4.97 4.01
N THR A 47 30.57 5.87 4.35
CA THR A 47 31.17 5.93 5.69
C THR A 47 30.85 7.26 6.33
N CYS A 48 30.33 7.23 7.56
CA CYS A 48 30.15 8.41 8.39
C CYS A 48 31.02 8.34 9.64
N TYR A 49 31.63 9.48 10.02
CA TYR A 49 32.46 9.61 11.21
C TYR A 49 32.57 11.06 11.68
N SER A 50 32.75 11.29 12.97
CA SER A 50 33.18 12.58 13.54
C SER A 50 34.68 12.58 13.81
N ASP A 51 35.14 11.55 14.51
CA ASP A 51 36.54 11.23 14.73
C ASP A 51 36.99 10.12 13.77
N SER A 52 38.19 10.26 13.21
CA SER A 52 38.79 9.31 12.27
C SER A 52 38.98 7.92 12.89
N SER A 53 38.99 7.84 14.23
CA SER A 53 39.08 6.60 15.01
C SER A 53 37.77 5.80 15.07
N LYS A 54 36.62 6.45 14.86
CA LYS A 54 35.27 5.83 14.94
C LYS A 54 34.52 6.00 13.64
N LYS A 55 34.76 5.08 12.71
CA LYS A 55 34.12 5.07 11.39
C LYS A 55 32.98 4.06 11.34
N ASN A 56 31.80 4.53 10.91
CA ASN A 56 30.62 3.70 10.66
C ASN A 56 30.44 3.54 9.15
N SER A 57 30.69 2.35 8.62
CA SER A 57 30.56 2.05 7.19
C SER A 57 29.30 1.24 6.91
N LEU A 58 28.56 1.63 5.88
CA LEU A 58 27.37 0.97 5.37
C LEU A 58 27.50 0.80 3.85
N TYR A 59 27.37 -0.41 3.35
CA TYR A 59 27.24 -0.64 1.91
C TYR A 59 25.78 -0.45 1.50
N LEU A 60 25.51 0.62 0.75
CA LEU A 60 24.17 0.93 0.27
C LEU A 60 23.99 0.39 -1.14
N LYS A 61 23.02 -0.51 -1.31
CA LYS A 61 22.54 -0.95 -2.62
C LYS A 61 21.03 -1.00 -2.57
N ALA A 62 20.39 0.00 -3.19
CA ALA A 62 18.95 0.15 -3.18
C ALA A 62 18.41 0.31 -4.61
N ARG A 63 17.19 -0.14 -4.84
CA ARG A 63 16.44 0.16 -6.06
C ARG A 63 15.33 1.12 -5.71
N VAL A 64 15.45 2.36 -6.16
CA VAL A 64 14.43 3.38 -5.92
C VAL A 64 13.65 3.57 -7.21
N CYS A 65 12.35 3.30 -7.19
CA CYS A 65 11.47 3.55 -8.31
C CYS A 65 10.33 4.49 -7.92
N LYS A 66 9.98 5.40 -8.84
CA LYS A 66 8.83 6.29 -8.68
C LYS A 66 7.57 5.44 -8.83
N ASN A 67 6.64 5.57 -7.88
CA ASN A 67 5.32 4.91 -7.90
C ASN A 67 5.32 3.39 -7.70
N CYS A 68 6.44 2.78 -7.31
CA CYS A 68 6.41 1.41 -6.84
C CYS A 68 5.79 1.34 -5.45
N ILE A 69 4.84 0.44 -5.27
CA ILE A 69 4.38 0.02 -3.95
C ILE A 69 5.19 -1.19 -3.51
N GLU A 70 5.60 -1.22 -2.25
CA GLU A 70 6.16 -2.43 -1.68
C GLU A 70 5.02 -3.43 -1.49
N VAL A 71 5.10 -4.55 -2.21
CA VAL A 71 4.07 -5.59 -2.14
C VAL A 71 4.41 -6.53 -1.00
N THR A 72 3.92 -6.21 0.20
CA THR A 72 4.03 -7.09 1.36
C THR A 72 3.01 -8.23 1.25
N LEU A 73 3.39 -9.44 1.69
CA LEU A 73 2.49 -10.61 1.72
C LEU A 73 1.14 -10.30 2.38
N MET A 74 1.16 -9.55 3.49
CA MET A 74 -0.07 -9.13 4.18
C MET A 74 -0.97 -8.23 3.32
N MET A 75 -0.39 -7.36 2.49
CA MET A 75 -1.15 -6.51 1.57
C MET A 75 -1.86 -7.35 0.51
N VAL A 76 -1.17 -8.34 -0.05
CA VAL A 76 -1.75 -9.27 -1.04
C VAL A 76 -2.91 -10.05 -0.43
N VAL A 77 -2.70 -10.61 0.77
CA VAL A 77 -3.75 -11.33 1.51
C VAL A 77 -4.95 -10.43 1.77
N ALA A 78 -4.73 -9.19 2.22
CA ALA A 78 -5.81 -8.24 2.47
C ALA A 78 -6.62 -7.91 1.19
N ILE A 79 -5.95 -7.75 0.04
CA ILE A 79 -6.61 -7.50 -1.25
C ILE A 79 -7.51 -8.69 -1.63
N ILE A 80 -7.01 -9.92 -1.48
CA ILE A 80 -7.78 -11.14 -1.79
C ILE A 80 -9.00 -11.24 -0.87
N ILE A 81 -8.83 -11.01 0.44
CA ILE A 81 -9.94 -11.05 1.40
C ILE A 81 -10.99 -9.99 1.06
N ALA A 82 -10.56 -8.77 0.71
CA ALA A 82 -11.47 -7.69 0.33
C ALA A 82 -12.30 -8.03 -0.92
N ASP A 83 -11.67 -8.62 -1.95
CA ASP A 83 -12.36 -9.05 -3.17
C ASP A 83 -13.38 -10.17 -2.90
N ILE A 84 -13.02 -11.16 -2.07
CA ILE A 84 -13.93 -12.22 -1.64
C ILE A 84 -15.12 -11.63 -0.88
N CYS A 85 -14.90 -10.71 0.06
CA CYS A 85 -15.98 -10.06 0.81
C CYS A 85 -16.90 -9.25 -0.11
N PHE A 86 -16.33 -8.52 -1.08
CA PHE A 86 -17.10 -7.72 -2.03
C PHE A 86 -17.95 -8.61 -2.95
N THR A 87 -17.36 -9.65 -3.53
CA THR A 87 -18.08 -10.61 -4.38
C THR A 87 -19.19 -11.33 -3.63
N LEU A 88 -18.92 -11.83 -2.41
CA LEU A 88 -19.95 -12.46 -1.57
C LEU A 88 -21.05 -11.47 -1.17
N GLY A 89 -20.69 -10.24 -0.81
CA GLY A 89 -21.65 -9.18 -0.47
C GLY A 89 -22.58 -8.86 -1.63
N LEU A 90 -22.03 -8.72 -2.85
CA LEU A 90 -22.83 -8.51 -4.07
C LEU A 90 -23.74 -9.69 -4.37
N LEU A 91 -23.23 -10.92 -4.25
CA LEU A 91 -24.03 -12.14 -4.46
C LEU A 91 -25.22 -12.21 -3.49
N LEU A 92 -25.00 -11.95 -2.21
CA LEU A 92 -26.06 -11.92 -1.20
C LEU A 92 -27.09 -10.82 -1.52
N LEU A 93 -26.64 -9.61 -1.86
CA LEU A 93 -27.53 -8.50 -2.20
C LEU A 93 -28.43 -8.83 -3.40
N VAL A 94 -27.86 -9.34 -4.49
CA VAL A 94 -28.61 -9.77 -5.68
C VAL A 94 -29.56 -10.92 -5.34
N TYR A 95 -29.11 -11.88 -4.53
CA TYR A 95 -29.92 -13.00 -4.08
C TYR A 95 -31.15 -12.52 -3.28
N TYR A 96 -30.96 -11.62 -2.32
CA TYR A 96 -32.05 -11.03 -1.53
C TYR A 96 -33.01 -10.22 -2.39
N TRP A 97 -32.51 -9.42 -3.33
CA TRP A 97 -33.35 -8.66 -4.26
C TRP A 97 -34.15 -9.58 -5.18
N SER A 98 -33.55 -10.65 -5.66
CA SER A 98 -34.21 -11.65 -6.49
C SER A 98 -35.30 -12.38 -5.71
N LYS A 99 -35.02 -12.77 -4.46
CA LYS A 99 -36.00 -13.42 -3.59
C LYS A 99 -37.17 -12.49 -3.24
N LYS A 100 -36.88 -11.23 -2.90
CA LYS A 100 -37.90 -10.19 -2.65
C LYS A 100 -38.77 -9.95 -3.88
N ARG A 101 -38.18 -9.95 -5.09
CA ARG A 101 -38.95 -9.87 -6.34
C ARG A 101 -39.82 -11.09 -6.57
N LYS A 102 -39.33 -12.31 -6.29
CA LYS A 102 -40.14 -13.54 -6.38
C LYS A 102 -41.32 -13.53 -5.41
N THR A 103 -41.17 -13.08 -4.17
CA THR A 103 -42.30 -12.97 -3.23
C THR A 103 -43.35 -11.94 -3.67
N ASN A 104 -42.92 -10.83 -4.28
CA ASN A 104 -43.82 -9.81 -4.81
C ASN A 104 -44.57 -10.30 -6.07
N ALA A 105 -43.92 -11.07 -6.95
CA ALA A 105 -44.57 -11.65 -8.13
C ALA A 105 -45.64 -12.69 -7.76
N THR A 106 -45.38 -13.52 -6.74
CA THR A 106 -46.36 -14.50 -6.25
C THR A 106 -47.55 -13.85 -5.52
N ALA A 107 -47.32 -12.74 -4.80
CA ALA A 107 -48.39 -11.95 -4.20
C ALA A 107 -49.28 -11.28 -5.27
N VAL A 108 -48.68 -10.69 -6.31
CA VAL A 108 -49.39 -10.08 -7.43
C VAL A 108 -50.18 -11.12 -8.25
N MET A 109 -49.65 -12.34 -8.42
CA MET A 109 -50.39 -13.42 -9.08
C MET A 109 -51.58 -13.92 -8.24
N ARG A 110 -51.50 -13.88 -6.90
CA ARG A 110 -52.64 -14.18 -6.01
C ARG A 110 -53.70 -13.07 -5.99
N THR A 111 -53.33 -11.81 -6.20
CA THR A 111 -54.30 -10.69 -6.27
C THR A 111 -55.02 -10.61 -7.63
N LYS A 112 -54.45 -11.17 -8.70
CA LYS A 112 -55.11 -11.26 -10.04
C LYS A 112 -56.05 -12.47 -10.21
N GLY A 113 -56.36 -13.21 -9.13
CA GLY A 113 -57.17 -14.43 -9.16
C GLY A 113 -58.51 -14.36 -8.40
N ALA A 114 -59.01 -13.18 -8.03
CA ALA A 114 -60.28 -13.04 -7.32
C ALA A 114 -61.16 -11.96 -7.98
N GLY A 115 -61.85 -12.32 -9.06
CA GLY A 115 -62.84 -11.43 -9.67
C GLY A 115 -63.53 -12.03 -10.88
N GLY A 116 -64.70 -12.65 -10.66
CA GLY A 116 -65.62 -12.96 -11.74
C GLY A 116 -66.47 -14.22 -11.54
N ARG A 117 -67.47 -14.19 -10.65
CA ARG A 117 -68.63 -15.10 -10.73
C ARG A 117 -69.89 -14.26 -10.84
N THR A 118 -70.28 -13.95 -12.08
CA THR A 118 -71.56 -13.32 -12.37
C THR A 118 -72.70 -14.33 -12.18
N ARG A 119 -73.66 -13.91 -11.36
CA ARG A 119 -74.91 -14.58 -11.03
C ARG A 119 -75.85 -14.54 -12.24
N GLY A 120 -76.18 -15.68 -12.83
CA GLY A 120 -77.18 -15.83 -13.89
C GLY A 120 -78.33 -16.71 -13.42
N LYS A 121 -79.56 -16.17 -13.43
CA LYS A 121 -80.81 -16.89 -13.19
C LYS A 121 -81.15 -17.75 -14.41
N SER A 122 -81.67 -18.95 -14.18
CA SER A 122 -82.92 -19.44 -14.78
C SER A 122 -83.49 -20.57 -13.96
#